data_AF-A0AAP0MPK2-F1
#
_entry.id   AF-A0AAP0MPK2-F1
#
_cell.length_a   1.000
_cell.length_b   1.000
_cell.length_c   1.000
_cell.angle_alpha   90.00
_cell.angle_beta   90.00
_cell.angle_gamma   90.00
#
_symmetry.space_group_name_H-M   'P 1'
#
loop_
_entity.id
_entity.type
_entity.pdbx_description
1 polymer ?
#
loop_
_entity_poly.entity_id
_entity_poly.type
_entity_poly.pdbx_seq_one_letter_code
_entity_poly.pdbx_strand_id
1 'polypeptide(L)'
;MAFPLLFSLSFLLLLLQPFLTFAQTRGNITIGASLSASQNSSSWFSPKGDFAFGFHSLNSNKDLFMLSIWYAKIPQKTIVWFANGGSPAASGTKVELTADRGLVLTSPQ
;
A
#
# COMPACT_ATOMS: atom_id res chain seq x y z
N MET A 1 -8.19 -32.77 32.11
CA MET A 1 -7.14 -33.06 31.11
C MET A 1 -6.95 -31.96 30.05
N ALA A 2 -7.79 -30.91 29.96
CA ALA A 2 -7.70 -29.88 28.91
C ALA A 2 -6.70 -28.73 29.19
N PHE A 3 -6.41 -28.44 30.46
CA PHE A 3 -5.50 -27.36 30.87
C PHE A 3 -4.06 -27.44 30.30
N PRO A 4 -3.37 -28.60 30.32
CA PRO A 4 -2.03 -28.70 29.74
C PRO A 4 -2.02 -28.57 28.21
N LEU A 5 -3.14 -28.88 27.56
CA LEU A 5 -3.29 -28.87 26.10
C LEU A 5 -3.42 -27.44 25.57
N LEU A 6 -4.17 -26.58 26.28
CA LEU A 6 -4.25 -25.14 25.99
C LEU A 6 -2.89 -24.45 26.17
N PHE A 7 -2.17 -24.78 27.25
CA PHE A 7 -0.83 -24.23 27.50
C PHE A 7 0.17 -24.63 26.41
N SER A 8 0.15 -25.89 25.96
CA SER A 8 0.99 -26.37 24.86
C SER A 8 0.67 -25.68 23.52
N LEU A 9 -0.61 -25.42 23.25
CA LEU A 9 -1.04 -24.72 22.03
C LEU A 9 -0.60 -23.24 22.05
N SER A 10 -0.76 -22.55 23.17
CA SER A 10 -0.28 -21.18 23.35
C SER A 10 1.24 -21.09 23.19
N PHE A 11 1.99 -22.06 23.71
CA PHE A 11 3.44 -22.14 23.54
C PHE A 11 3.84 -22.34 22.07
N LEU A 12 3.13 -23.22 21.34
CA LEU A 12 3.35 -23.42 19.91
C LEU A 12 3.06 -22.15 19.09
N LEU A 13 1.97 -21.43 19.40
CA LEU A 13 1.63 -20.15 18.77
C LEU A 13 2.71 -19.07 19.02
N LEU A 14 3.28 -19.02 20.22
CA LEU A 14 4.40 -18.12 20.54
C LEU A 14 5.68 -18.46 19.75
N LEU A 15 5.95 -19.74 19.53
CA LEU A 15 7.06 -20.22 18.69
C LEU A 15 6.88 -19.89 17.19
N LEU A 16 5.64 -19.74 16.72
CA LEU A 16 5.30 -19.36 15.35
C LEU A 16 5.39 -17.84 15.11
N GLN A 17 5.42 -17.02 16.16
CA GLN A 17 5.43 -15.56 16.08
C GLN A 17 6.60 -14.93 15.27
N PRO A 18 7.86 -15.41 15.33
CA PRO A 18 8.95 -14.82 14.53
C PRO A 18 8.81 -15.07 13.02
N PHE A 19 7.94 -15.99 12.58
CA PHE A 19 7.69 -16.26 11.17
C PHE A 19 6.61 -15.36 10.55
N LEU A 20 5.84 -14.64 11.37
CA LEU A 20 4.61 -14.02 10.89
C LEU A 20 4.76 -12.60 10.33
N THR A 21 5.85 -11.87 10.59
CA THR A 21 6.01 -10.52 10.01
C THR A 21 7.47 -10.13 9.79
N PHE A 22 7.99 -10.38 8.58
CA PHE A 22 9.16 -9.66 8.09
C PHE A 22 8.72 -8.34 7.47
N ALA A 23 8.76 -7.25 8.25
CA ALA A 23 8.63 -5.91 7.67
C ALA A 23 9.85 -5.65 6.76
N GLN A 24 9.62 -5.30 5.50
CA GLN A 24 10.70 -4.87 4.61
C GLN A 24 11.12 -3.45 5.00
N THR A 25 12.19 -3.32 5.78
CA THR A 25 12.68 -2.02 6.30
C THR A 25 13.49 -1.20 5.28
N ARG A 26 13.71 -1.74 4.08
CA ARG A 26 14.68 -1.20 3.11
C ARG A 26 14.01 -0.49 1.93
N GLY A 27 13.12 0.47 2.19
CA GLY A 27 12.51 1.32 1.17
C GLY A 27 12.34 2.72 1.71
N ASN A 28 12.80 3.74 0.99
CA ASN A 28 12.74 5.12 1.47
C ASN A 28 12.07 6.02 0.43
N ILE A 29 11.16 6.87 0.90
CA ILE A 29 10.49 7.91 0.12
C ILE A 29 10.94 9.23 0.73
N THR A 30 11.62 10.06 -0.07
CA THR A 30 12.14 11.34 0.43
C THR A 30 11.02 12.37 0.57
N ILE A 31 11.18 13.31 1.49
CA ILE A 31 10.32 14.50 1.54
C ILE A 31 10.35 15.22 0.18
N GLY A 32 9.19 15.68 -0.27
CA GLY A 32 8.97 16.27 -1.60
C GLY A 32 8.75 15.26 -2.72
N ALA A 33 8.96 13.96 -2.46
CA ALA A 33 8.62 12.93 -3.43
C ALA A 33 7.10 12.92 -3.65
N SER A 34 6.70 12.80 -4.91
CA SER A 34 5.30 12.79 -5.29
C SER A 34 5.00 11.87 -6.45
N LEU A 35 3.73 11.49 -6.55
CA LEU A 35 3.14 10.79 -7.68
C LEU A 35 1.94 11.60 -8.15
N SER A 36 1.64 11.52 -9.44
CA SER A 36 0.45 12.16 -10.03
C SER A 36 -0.42 11.11 -10.70
N ALA A 37 -1.73 11.27 -10.54
CA ALA A 37 -2.74 10.47 -11.19
C ALA A 37 -2.72 10.72 -12.70
N SER A 38 -2.34 9.72 -13.46
CA SER A 38 -2.23 9.76 -14.93
C SER A 38 -2.23 8.34 -15.47
N GLN A 39 -2.58 8.15 -16.75
CA GLN A 39 -2.59 6.83 -17.38
C GLN A 39 -1.22 6.14 -17.33
N ASN A 40 -0.13 6.90 -17.30
CA ASN A 40 1.25 6.41 -17.16
C ASN A 40 1.84 6.77 -15.78
N SER A 41 1.02 6.79 -14.73
CA SER A 41 1.48 7.12 -13.39
C SER A 41 2.59 6.16 -12.94
N SER A 42 3.68 6.71 -12.43
CA SER A 42 4.70 5.93 -11.72
C SER A 42 4.15 5.41 -10.38
N SER A 43 4.89 4.51 -9.74
CA SER A 43 4.51 3.94 -8.44
C SER A 43 5.74 3.74 -7.56
N TRP A 44 5.55 3.83 -6.25
CA TRP A 44 6.59 3.49 -5.28
C TRP A 44 6.53 2.00 -4.98
N PHE A 45 7.62 1.31 -5.26
CA PHE A 45 7.71 -0.13 -5.04
C PHE A 45 8.28 -0.44 -3.67
N SER A 46 7.71 -1.49 -3.06
CA SER A 46 8.34 -2.13 -1.92
C SER A 46 9.75 -2.65 -2.30
N PRO A 47 10.64 -2.86 -1.33
CA PRO A 47 12.05 -3.21 -1.59
C PRO A 47 12.26 -4.45 -2.46
N LYS A 48 11.40 -5.47 -2.33
CA LYS A 48 11.43 -6.67 -3.20
C LYS A 48 10.50 -6.60 -4.41
N GLY A 49 9.79 -5.48 -4.57
CA GLY A 49 8.80 -5.27 -5.62
C GLY A 49 7.57 -6.18 -5.48
N ASP A 50 7.27 -6.70 -4.29
CA ASP A 50 6.09 -7.54 -4.05
C ASP A 50 4.81 -6.69 -4.06
N PHE A 51 4.90 -5.49 -3.47
CA PHE A 51 3.87 -4.47 -3.43
C PHE A 51 4.28 -3.20 -4.16
N ALA A 52 3.28 -2.46 -4.65
CA ALA A 52 3.43 -1.09 -5.14
C ALA A 52 2.37 -0.18 -4.49
N PHE A 53 2.75 1.07 -4.29
CA PHE A 53 1.89 2.16 -3.82
C PHE A 53 1.80 3.24 -4.90
N GLY A 54 0.60 3.74 -5.15
CA GLY A 54 0.39 4.84 -6.09
C GLY A 54 -1.04 4.93 -6.60
N PHE A 55 -1.21 5.60 -7.73
CA PHE A 55 -2.50 5.74 -8.39
C PHE A 55 -2.76 4.52 -9.29
N HIS A 56 -3.84 3.80 -9.01
CA HIS A 56 -4.29 2.67 -9.81
C HIS A 56 -5.52 3.09 -10.62
N SER A 57 -5.47 2.98 -11.95
CA SER A 57 -6.62 3.35 -12.80
C SER A 57 -7.78 2.38 -12.58
N LEU A 58 -8.99 2.92 -12.45
CA LEU A 58 -10.20 2.12 -12.40
C LEU A 58 -10.60 1.76 -13.82
N ASN A 59 -10.61 0.46 -14.17
CA ASN A 59 -10.79 -0.07 -15.53
C ASN A 59 -11.94 0.54 -16.36
N SER A 60 -12.96 1.10 -15.70
CA SER A 60 -14.15 1.68 -16.33
C SER A 60 -13.98 3.14 -16.75
N ASN A 61 -13.02 3.89 -16.19
CA ASN A 61 -12.83 5.31 -16.50
C ASN A 61 -11.34 5.69 -16.42
N LYS A 62 -10.77 6.10 -17.57
CA LYS A 62 -9.35 6.45 -17.70
C LYS A 62 -8.95 7.73 -16.95
N ASP A 63 -9.92 8.51 -16.48
CA ASP A 63 -9.69 9.75 -15.76
C ASP A 63 -9.89 9.61 -14.24
N LEU A 64 -10.23 8.40 -13.77
CA LEU A 64 -10.41 8.10 -12.34
C LEU A 64 -9.39 7.09 -11.84
N PHE A 65 -8.77 7.44 -10.72
CA PHE A 65 -7.66 6.71 -10.13
C PHE A 65 -7.91 6.45 -8.65
N MET A 66 -7.52 5.28 -8.17
CA MET A 66 -7.55 4.92 -6.76
C MET A 66 -6.14 4.98 -6.19
N LEU A 67 -5.90 5.86 -5.22
CA LEU A 67 -4.66 5.82 -4.45
C LEU A 67 -4.69 4.56 -3.58
N SER A 68 -3.77 3.64 -3.84
CA SER A 68 -3.87 2.27 -3.30
C SER A 68 -2.52 1.58 -3.16
N ILE A 69 -2.54 0.44 -2.48
CA ILE A 69 -1.46 -0.55 -2.45
C ILE A 69 -1.98 -1.83 -3.13
N TRP A 70 -1.18 -2.41 -4.01
CA TRP A 70 -1.51 -3.66 -4.71
C TRP A 70 -0.31 -4.60 -4.82
N TYR A 71 -0.58 -5.87 -5.11
CA TYR A 71 0.47 -6.84 -5.45
C TYR A 71 1.06 -6.52 -6.83
N ALA A 72 2.31 -6.08 -6.85
CA ALA A 72 2.96 -5.63 -8.07
C ALA A 72 3.34 -6.78 -9.02
N LYS A 73 3.61 -7.97 -8.49
CA LYS A 73 3.98 -9.16 -9.28
C LYS A 73 2.79 -9.95 -9.83
N ILE A 74 1.58 -9.65 -9.37
CA ILE A 74 0.36 -10.31 -9.85
C ILE A 74 -0.20 -9.49 -11.03
N PRO A 75 -0.39 -10.08 -12.22
CA PRO A 75 -0.87 -9.35 -13.41
C PRO A 75 -2.21 -8.63 -13.19
N GLN A 76 -3.11 -9.21 -12.39
CA GLN A 76 -4.41 -8.65 -12.05
C GLN A 76 -4.30 -7.42 -11.13
N LYS A 77 -3.12 -7.14 -10.55
CA LYS A 77 -2.84 -5.99 -9.66
C LYS A 77 -3.87 -5.87 -8.52
N THR A 78 -4.14 -6.99 -7.86
CA THR A 78 -5.10 -7.05 -6.74
C THR A 78 -4.75 -6.02 -5.66
N ILE A 79 -5.70 -5.11 -5.41
CA ILE A 79 -5.61 -4.07 -4.38
C ILE A 79 -5.78 -4.72 -3.00
N VAL A 80 -4.88 -4.40 -2.08
CA VAL A 80 -4.91 -4.85 -0.68
C VAL A 80 -5.26 -3.74 0.30
N TRP A 81 -5.13 -2.48 -0.13
CA TRP A 81 -5.49 -1.30 0.64
C TRP A 81 -5.76 -0.11 -0.29
N PHE A 82 -6.67 0.77 0.11
CA PHE A 82 -6.96 2.02 -0.61
C PHE A 82 -7.15 3.19 0.35
N ALA A 83 -6.81 4.38 -0.11
CA ALA A 83 -6.93 5.62 0.65
C ALA A 83 -8.32 6.26 0.50
N ASN A 84 -8.54 7.37 1.23
CA ASN A 84 -9.65 8.29 1.03
C ASN A 84 -11.05 7.62 1.03
N GLY A 85 -11.25 6.59 1.85
CA GLY A 85 -12.53 5.87 1.94
C GLY A 85 -12.96 5.17 0.65
N GLY A 86 -12.05 5.00 -0.32
CA GLY A 86 -12.35 4.43 -1.63
C GLY A 86 -12.90 5.43 -2.64
N SER A 87 -12.98 6.72 -2.30
CA SER A 87 -13.37 7.77 -3.25
C SER A 87 -12.29 7.96 -4.31
N PRO A 88 -12.62 7.79 -5.62
CA PRO A 88 -11.66 7.96 -6.70
C PRO A 88 -11.13 9.38 -6.79
N ALA A 89 -9.85 9.50 -7.17
CA ALA A 89 -9.17 10.74 -7.49
C ALA A 89 -9.26 11.01 -9.01
N ALA A 90 -9.43 12.28 -9.39
CA ALA A 90 -9.38 12.68 -10.79
C ALA A 90 -7.94 12.67 -11.34
N SER A 91 -7.81 12.54 -12.66
CA SER A 91 -6.56 12.77 -13.38
C SER A 91 -5.94 14.11 -12.99
N GLY A 92 -4.63 14.13 -12.76
CA GLY A 92 -3.90 15.31 -12.29
C GLY A 92 -3.84 15.46 -10.76
N THR A 93 -4.60 14.66 -9.99
CA THR A 93 -4.46 14.62 -8.53
C THR A 93 -3.04 14.20 -8.17
N LYS A 94 -2.42 14.91 -7.22
CA LYS A 94 -1.06 14.66 -6.75
C LYS A 94 -1.09 14.09 -5.34
N VAL A 95 -0.26 13.09 -5.07
CA VAL A 95 0.08 12.67 -3.70
C VAL A 95 1.53 13.00 -3.42
N GLU A 96 1.82 13.62 -2.30
CA GLU A 96 3.16 14.12 -1.95
C GLU A 96 3.49 13.85 -0.50
N LEU A 97 4.72 13.39 -0.23
CA LEU A 97 5.22 13.30 1.13
C LEU A 97 5.80 14.66 1.55
N THR A 98 5.13 15.33 2.46
CA THR A 98 5.51 16.61 3.03
C THR A 98 6.17 16.43 4.40
N ALA A 99 7.07 17.34 4.78
CA ALA A 99 7.79 17.28 6.04
C ALA A 99 6.86 17.47 7.26
N ASP A 100 5.84 18.31 7.08
CA ASP A 100 4.96 18.83 8.12
C ASP A 100 3.67 18.03 8.27
N ARG A 101 3.09 17.55 7.16
CA ARG A 101 1.78 16.86 7.15
C ARG A 101 1.86 15.38 6.77
N GLY A 102 3.05 14.88 6.47
CA GLY A 102 3.20 13.53 5.94
C GLY A 102 2.61 13.43 4.53
N LEU A 103 1.84 12.38 4.27
CA LEU A 103 1.39 12.03 2.93
C LEU A 103 0.07 12.75 2.58
N VAL A 104 0.14 13.74 1.70
CA VAL A 104 -0.97 14.64 1.38
C VAL A 104 -1.48 14.40 -0.04
N LEU A 105 -2.80 14.35 -0.19
CA LEU A 105 -3.48 14.29 -1.48
C LEU A 105 -4.02 15.67 -1.86
N THR A 106 -3.71 16.13 -3.08
CA THR A 106 -4.11 17.44 -3.60
C THR A 106 -4.77 17.27 -4.96
N SER A 107 -6.01 17.72 -5.09
CA SER A 107 -6.75 17.72 -6.36
C SER A 107 -6.18 18.77 -7.34
N PRO A 108 -6.30 18.54 -8.66
CA PRO A 108 -5.95 19.56 -9.64
C PRO A 108 -6.87 20.78 -9.52
N GLN A 109 -6.35 21.96 -9.88
CA GLN A 109 -7.13 23.20 -9.98
C GLN A 109 -8.02 23.22 -11.21
#